data_AF-A0A8T3M6V1-F1
#
_entry.id   AF-A0A8T3M6V1-F1
#
_cell.length_a   1.000
_cell.length_b   1.000
_cell.length_c   1.000
_cell.angle_alpha   90.00
_cell.angle_beta   90.00
_cell.angle_gamma   90.00
#
_symmetry.space_group_name_H-M   'P 1'
#
loop_
_entity.id
_entity.type
_entity.pdbx_description
1 polymer ?
#
loop_
_entity_poly.entity_id
_entity_poly.type
_entity_poly.pdbx_seq_one_letter_code
_entity_poly.pdbx_strand_id
1 'polypeptide(L)'
;MTTDDERWEPGMPALDRQAVRPPTQLPPSLQGLPARSVPETAPTPLQKHYINLSVVVLICGAIAITALNLGARLGDPLIKLCVIVAAPLLVVTTADAIVRIWRSAWAWMGVDRGRGLFRLAWVAVSLVGLGGLVAAAMAVLLA
;
A
#
# COMPACT_ATOMS: atom_id res chain seq x y z
N MET A 1 20.88 -4.10 17.21
CA MET A 1 19.49 -4.45 16.83
C MET A 1 19.12 -5.61 17.73
N THR A 2 18.24 -5.39 18.71
CA THR A 2 17.95 -6.36 19.78
C THR A 2 17.22 -7.57 19.22
N THR A 3 17.78 -8.74 19.48
CA THR A 3 17.34 -10.07 19.02
C THR A 3 16.26 -10.61 19.98
N ASP A 4 15.11 -9.95 20.06
CA ASP A 4 13.97 -10.39 20.89
C ASP A 4 12.71 -10.56 20.02
N ASP A 5 12.75 -11.48 19.06
CA ASP A 5 11.53 -12.01 18.43
C ASP A 5 11.22 -13.34 19.13
N GLU A 6 10.13 -13.39 19.91
CA GLU A 6 9.70 -14.57 20.70
C GLU A 6 9.47 -15.83 19.84
N ARG A 7 9.47 -15.68 18.51
CA ARG A 7 9.28 -16.77 17.54
C ARG A 7 10.59 -17.33 16.99
N TRP A 8 11.74 -16.81 17.42
CA TRP A 8 13.05 -17.26 16.98
C TRP A 8 13.49 -18.49 17.77
N GLU A 9 13.71 -19.61 17.07
CA GLU A 9 14.22 -20.85 17.65
C GLU A 9 15.74 -20.99 17.40
N PRO A 10 16.52 -21.57 18.34
CA PRO A 10 17.94 -21.83 18.15
C PRO A 10 18.21 -22.69 16.90
N GLY A 11 18.88 -22.09 15.90
CA GLY A 11 19.16 -22.72 14.60
C GLY A 11 18.29 -22.22 13.45
N MET A 12 17.29 -21.39 13.72
CA MET A 12 16.49 -20.74 12.69
C MET A 12 17.30 -19.60 12.04
N PRO A 13 17.51 -19.61 10.71
CA PRO A 13 18.25 -18.55 10.04
C PRO A 13 17.52 -17.23 10.22
N ALA A 14 18.23 -16.19 10.64
CA ALA A 14 17.69 -14.83 10.75
C ALA A 14 17.08 -14.41 9.40
N LEU A 15 15.76 -14.24 9.37
CA LEU A 15 15.04 -13.76 8.20
C LEU A 15 15.11 -12.23 8.17
N ASP A 16 16.26 -11.69 7.81
CA ASP A 16 16.32 -10.30 7.35
C ASP A 16 15.37 -10.11 6.16
N ARG A 17 14.83 -8.90 5.97
CA ARG A 17 14.13 -8.55 4.73
C ARG A 17 15.02 -8.98 3.57
N GLN A 18 14.57 -9.96 2.80
CA GLN A 18 15.38 -10.51 1.71
C GLN A 18 15.73 -9.39 0.73
N ALA A 19 17.00 -9.01 0.72
CA ALA A 19 17.52 -8.16 -0.33
C ALA A 19 17.29 -8.88 -1.66
N VAL A 20 16.81 -8.14 -2.67
CA VAL A 20 16.69 -8.66 -4.03
C VAL A 20 18.10 -9.02 -4.49
N ARG A 21 18.45 -10.32 -4.46
CA ARG A 21 19.78 -10.77 -4.87
C ARG A 21 19.95 -10.51 -6.37
N PRO A 22 21.09 -9.96 -6.80
CA PRO A 22 21.38 -9.86 -8.23
C PRO A 22 21.39 -11.26 -8.86
N PRO A 23 21.05 -11.40 -10.16
CA PRO A 23 20.90 -12.69 -10.83
C PRO A 23 22.13 -13.60 -10.71
N THR A 24 23.32 -13.00 -10.59
CA THR A 24 24.62 -13.64 -10.44
C THR A 24 24.84 -14.32 -9.09
N GLN A 25 23.97 -14.10 -8.09
CA GLN A 25 24.03 -14.71 -6.74
C GLN A 25 22.85 -15.64 -6.44
N LEU A 26 22.11 -16.06 -7.47
CA LEU A 26 21.01 -17.01 -7.31
C LEU A 26 21.54 -18.45 -7.16
N PRO A 27 20.98 -19.26 -6.24
CA PRO A 27 21.22 -20.70 -6.17
C PRO A 27 20.99 -21.37 -7.53
N PRO A 28 21.69 -22.46 -7.87
CA PRO A 28 21.55 -23.14 -9.17
C PRO A 28 20.10 -23.48 -9.54
N SER A 29 19.26 -23.81 -8.56
CA SER A 29 17.82 -24.10 -8.75
C SER A 29 16.97 -22.90 -9.15
N LEU A 30 17.46 -21.68 -8.95
CA LEU A 30 16.78 -20.43 -9.27
C LEU A 30 17.44 -19.67 -10.43
N GLN A 31 18.55 -20.19 -10.97
CA GLN A 31 19.21 -19.64 -12.15
C GLN A 31 18.32 -19.86 -13.38
N GLY A 32 18.14 -18.81 -14.19
CA GLY A 32 17.30 -18.85 -15.40
C GLY A 32 15.79 -18.66 -15.15
N LEU A 33 15.34 -18.57 -13.89
CA LEU A 33 13.95 -18.18 -13.61
C LEU A 33 13.69 -16.73 -14.05
N PRO A 34 12.49 -16.42 -14.55
CA PRO A 34 12.13 -15.06 -14.91
C PRO A 34 12.27 -14.14 -13.69
N ALA A 35 12.77 -12.93 -13.91
CA ALA A 35 12.98 -11.96 -12.84
C ALA A 35 11.74 -11.86 -11.95
N ARG A 36 11.91 -11.95 -10.63
CA ARG A 36 10.79 -11.84 -9.67
C ARG A 36 10.38 -10.39 -9.47
N SER A 37 11.34 -9.48 -9.50
CA SER A 37 11.16 -8.05 -9.23
C SER A 37 12.13 -7.22 -10.06
N VAL A 38 11.67 -6.09 -10.58
CA VAL A 38 12.55 -5.06 -11.14
C VAL A 38 13.00 -4.14 -9.99
N PRO A 39 14.31 -3.85 -9.84
CA PRO A 39 14.80 -2.95 -8.80
C PRO A 39 14.11 -1.57 -8.85
N GLU A 40 13.71 -1.05 -7.68
CA GLU A 40 13.14 0.29 -7.55
C GLU A 40 14.27 1.32 -7.43
N THR A 41 14.51 2.10 -8.49
CA THR A 41 15.66 3.01 -8.60
C THR A 41 15.38 4.43 -8.07
N ALA A 42 14.12 4.77 -7.82
CA ALA A 42 13.75 6.08 -7.27
C ALA A 42 12.48 5.94 -6.41
N PRO A 43 12.61 5.61 -5.12
CA PRO A 43 11.47 5.44 -4.21
C PRO A 43 10.71 6.76 -4.04
N THR A 44 9.41 6.70 -3.80
CA THR A 44 8.62 7.90 -3.50
C THR A 44 8.86 8.37 -2.07
N PRO A 45 8.72 9.68 -1.77
CA PRO A 45 9.01 10.21 -0.43
C PRO A 45 8.07 9.63 0.65
N LEU A 46 6.83 9.30 0.29
CA LEU A 46 5.83 8.77 1.22
C LEU A 46 5.98 7.27 1.50
N GLN A 47 6.73 6.53 0.66
CA GLN A 47 6.93 5.08 0.82
C GLN A 47 7.45 4.71 2.22
N LYS A 48 8.33 5.53 2.79
CA LYS A 48 8.89 5.31 4.13
C LYS A 48 7.87 5.53 5.25
N HIS A 49 6.88 6.38 5.02
CA HIS A 49 5.89 6.82 6.00
C HIS A 49 4.54 6.10 5.84
N TYR A 50 4.37 5.29 4.79
CA TYR A 50 3.11 4.65 4.43
C TYR A 50 2.44 3.95 5.62
N ILE A 51 3.19 3.16 6.39
CA ILE A 51 2.66 2.43 7.55
C ILE A 51 2.14 3.41 8.61
N ASN A 52 2.94 4.41 8.98
CA ASN A 52 2.58 5.36 10.02
C ASN A 52 1.33 6.16 9.62
N LEU A 53 1.24 6.60 8.37
CA LEU A 53 0.06 7.30 7.86
C LEU A 53 -1.17 6.38 7.80
N SER A 54 -0.99 5.11 7.44
CA SER A 54 -2.08 4.13 7.37
C SER A 54 -2.67 3.81 8.75
N VAL A 55 -1.85 3.84 9.81
CA VAL A 55 -2.34 3.62 11.19
C VAL A 55 -3.35 4.70 11.59
N VAL A 56 -3.08 5.97 11.24
CA VAL A 56 -4.02 7.08 11.53
C VAL A 56 -5.35 6.84 10.80
N VAL A 57 -5.29 6.49 9.52
CA VAL A 57 -6.47 6.18 8.71
C VAL A 57 -7.25 5.00 9.31
N LEU A 58 -6.55 3.94 9.73
CA LEU A 58 -7.16 2.74 10.32
C LEU A 58 -7.88 3.06 11.62
N ILE A 59 -7.26 3.84 12.52
CA ILE A 59 -7.87 4.22 13.81
C ILE A 59 -9.13 5.05 13.56
N CYS A 60 -9.06 6.08 12.71
CA CYS A 60 -10.22 6.89 12.35
C CYS A 60 -11.33 6.04 11.72
N GLY A 61 -10.98 5.09 10.84
CA GLY A 61 -11.93 4.15 10.24
C GLY A 61 -12.60 3.25 11.27
N ALA A 62 -11.83 2.68 12.21
CA ALA A 62 -12.37 1.84 13.27
C ALA A 62 -13.34 2.60 14.18
N ILE A 63 -13.00 3.83 14.55
CA ILE A 63 -13.87 4.71 15.34
C ILE A 63 -15.16 5.02 14.57
N ALA A 64 -15.05 5.45 13.32
CA ALA A 64 -16.20 5.82 12.51
C ALA A 64 -17.16 4.63 12.28
N ILE A 65 -16.64 3.47 11.89
CA ILE A 65 -17.44 2.25 11.69
C ILE A 65 -18.13 1.84 12.99
N THR A 66 -17.40 1.87 14.11
CA THR A 66 -17.97 1.52 15.42
C THR A 66 -19.09 2.47 15.81
N ALA A 67 -18.90 3.78 15.64
CA ALA A 67 -19.92 4.78 15.94
C ALA A 67 -21.18 4.59 15.07
N LEU A 68 -21.02 4.33 13.77
CA LEU A 68 -22.14 4.03 12.86
C LEU A 68 -22.91 2.77 13.31
N ASN A 69 -22.20 1.71 13.71
CA ASN A 69 -22.82 0.50 14.25
C ASN A 69 -23.57 0.72 15.57
N LEU A 70 -23.16 1.73 16.36
CA LEU A 70 -23.84 2.13 17.59
C LEU A 70 -25.00 3.13 17.34
N GLY A 71 -25.31 3.45 16.09
CA GLY A 71 -26.44 4.30 15.70
C GLY A 71 -26.10 5.76 15.42
N ALA A 72 -24.81 6.13 15.39
CA ALA A 72 -24.39 7.44 14.90
C ALA A 72 -24.79 7.63 13.43
N ARG A 73 -25.03 8.88 13.04
CA ARG A 73 -25.40 9.27 11.68
C ARG A 73 -24.18 9.81 10.94
N LEU A 74 -24.21 9.77 9.61
CA LEU A 74 -23.11 10.30 8.77
C LEU A 74 -22.84 11.80 9.02
N GLY A 75 -23.88 12.56 9.36
CA GLY A 75 -23.77 13.98 9.68
C GLY A 75 -23.15 14.29 11.06
N ASP A 76 -22.94 13.27 11.91
CA ASP A 76 -22.47 13.49 13.28
C ASP A 76 -21.03 14.03 13.27
N PRO A 77 -20.69 14.97 14.18
CA PRO A 77 -19.40 15.66 14.17
C PRO A 77 -18.22 14.71 14.36
N LEU A 78 -18.40 13.61 15.10
CA LEU A 78 -17.38 12.57 15.28
C LEU A 78 -17.04 11.89 13.94
N ILE A 79 -18.04 11.55 13.14
CA ILE A 79 -17.85 10.92 11.83
C ILE A 79 -17.16 11.89 10.88
N LYS A 80 -17.64 13.15 10.83
CA LYS A 80 -17.02 14.18 9.99
C LYS A 80 -15.56 14.43 10.38
N LEU A 81 -15.24 14.49 11.67
CA LEU A 81 -13.86 14.64 12.13
C LEU A 81 -12.98 13.48 11.67
N CYS A 82 -13.46 12.23 11.81
CA CYS A 82 -12.74 11.05 11.35
C CYS A 82 -12.49 11.11 9.83
N VAL A 83 -13.48 11.53 9.04
CA VAL A 83 -13.35 11.67 7.58
C VAL A 83 -12.40 12.80 7.19
N ILE A 84 -12.48 13.97 7.84
CA ILE A 84 -11.60 15.12 7.56
C ILE A 84 -10.13 14.76 7.77
N VAL A 85 -9.83 13.94 8.77
CA VAL A 85 -8.45 13.50 9.05
C VAL A 85 -8.04 12.33 8.15
N ALA A 86 -8.87 11.29 8.07
CA ALA A 86 -8.51 10.04 7.40
C ALA A 86 -8.53 10.16 5.87
N ALA A 87 -9.53 10.84 5.29
CA ALA A 87 -9.71 10.85 3.85
C ALA A 87 -8.52 11.51 3.12
N PRO A 88 -7.99 12.69 3.53
CA PRO A 88 -6.82 13.27 2.89
C PRO A 88 -5.58 12.37 2.97
N LEU A 89 -5.34 11.75 4.13
CA LEU A 89 -4.22 10.82 4.31
C LEU A 89 -4.36 9.60 3.41
N LEU A 90 -5.57 9.04 3.31
CA LEU A 90 -5.85 7.89 2.46
C LEU A 90 -5.76 8.24 0.96
N VAL A 91 -6.22 9.44 0.56
CA VAL A 91 -6.05 9.95 -0.82
C VAL A 91 -4.57 10.05 -1.17
N VAL A 92 -3.78 10.70 -0.31
CA VAL A 92 -2.36 10.96 -0.57
C VAL A 92 -1.55 9.66 -0.62
N THR A 93 -1.78 8.73 0.31
CA THR A 93 -1.09 7.43 0.32
C THR A 93 -1.53 6.52 -0.83
N THR A 94 -2.80 6.58 -1.24
CA THR A 94 -3.29 5.84 -2.41
C THR A 94 -2.71 6.42 -3.71
N ALA A 95 -2.67 7.75 -3.84
CA ALA A 95 -2.04 8.41 -5.00
C ALA A 95 -0.55 8.04 -5.13
N ASP A 96 0.18 8.03 -4.01
CA ASP A 96 1.57 7.56 -3.96
C ASP A 96 1.71 6.11 -4.45
N ALA A 97 0.84 5.22 -3.96
CA ALA A 97 0.81 3.82 -4.39
C ALA A 97 0.52 3.68 -5.88
N ILE A 98 -0.41 4.46 -6.43
CA ILE A 98 -0.73 4.48 -7.88
C ILE A 98 0.51 4.86 -8.69
N VAL A 99 1.24 5.90 -8.29
CA VAL A 99 2.47 6.31 -8.99
C VAL A 99 3.51 5.19 -8.97
N ARG A 100 3.65 4.46 -7.86
CA ARG A 100 4.57 3.32 -7.75
C ARG A 100 4.15 2.15 -8.65
N ILE A 101 2.86 1.83 -8.69
CA ILE A 101 2.34 0.77 -9.58
C ILE A 101 2.53 1.18 -11.05
N TRP A 102 2.26 2.43 -11.41
CA TRP A 102 2.47 2.96 -12.76
C TRP A 102 3.93 2.84 -13.20
N ARG A 103 4.88 3.29 -12.37
CA ARG A 103 6.32 3.19 -12.66
C ARG A 103 6.77 1.73 -12.76
N SER A 104 6.24 0.87 -11.89
CA SER A 104 6.48 -0.57 -11.96
C SER A 104 5.95 -1.17 -13.26
N ALA A 105 4.77 -0.75 -13.71
CA ALA A 105 4.16 -1.24 -14.96
C ALA A 105 5.04 -0.95 -16.17
N TRP A 106 5.53 0.30 -16.29
CA TRP A 106 6.43 0.70 -17.37
C TRP A 106 7.78 -0.04 -17.34
N ALA A 107 8.33 -0.26 -16.14
CA ALA A 107 9.55 -1.06 -15.99
C ALA A 107 9.36 -2.51 -16.49
N TRP A 108 8.14 -3.06 -16.37
CA TRP A 108 7.80 -4.39 -16.85
C TRP A 108 7.54 -4.47 -18.36
N MET A 109 7.15 -3.38 -19.03
CA MET A 109 6.81 -3.40 -20.47
C MET A 109 7.96 -3.88 -21.37
N GLY A 110 9.21 -3.62 -20.96
CA GLY A 110 10.41 -4.08 -21.68
C GLY A 110 10.88 -5.49 -21.32
N VAL A 111 10.32 -6.11 -20.28
CA VAL A 111 10.73 -7.45 -19.79
C VAL A 111 9.63 -8.49 -20.06
N ASP A 112 8.40 -8.19 -19.67
CA ASP A 112 7.22 -9.03 -19.85
C ASP A 112 5.98 -8.13 -19.97
N ARG A 113 5.44 -8.05 -21.19
CA ARG A 113 4.27 -7.21 -21.51
C ARG A 113 3.01 -7.64 -20.75
N GLY A 114 2.82 -8.94 -20.49
CA GLY A 114 1.64 -9.42 -19.73
C GLY A 114 1.67 -8.90 -18.29
N ARG A 115 2.84 -8.98 -17.65
CA ARG A 115 3.06 -8.42 -16.31
C ARG A 115 2.94 -6.90 -16.26
N GLY A 116 3.35 -6.20 -17.33
CA GLY A 116 3.17 -4.76 -17.47
C GLY A 116 1.69 -4.37 -17.58
N LEU A 117 0.96 -4.99 -18.51
CA LEU A 117 -0.46 -4.74 -18.73
C LEU A 117 -1.32 -5.04 -17.50
N PHE A 118 -1.03 -6.13 -16.78
CA PHE A 118 -1.72 -6.45 -15.53
C PHE A 118 -1.58 -5.32 -14.48
N ARG A 119 -0.40 -4.71 -14.37
CA ARG A 119 -0.18 -3.57 -13.46
C ARG A 119 -0.90 -2.31 -13.93
N LEU A 120 -0.98 -2.07 -15.25
CA LEU A 120 -1.78 -0.95 -15.79
C LEU A 120 -3.27 -1.13 -15.51
N ALA A 121 -3.79 -2.36 -15.57
CA ALA A 121 -5.16 -2.64 -15.15
C ALA A 121 -5.38 -2.28 -13.67
N TRP A 122 -4.40 -2.60 -12.79
CA TRP A 122 -4.43 -2.16 -11.40
C TRP A 122 -4.40 -0.63 -11.25
N VAL A 123 -3.60 0.08 -12.03
CA VAL A 123 -3.60 1.55 -12.03
C VAL A 123 -5.00 2.09 -12.35
N ALA A 124 -5.66 1.55 -13.38
CA ALA A 124 -7.00 1.97 -13.76
C ALA A 124 -8.02 1.72 -12.63
N VAL A 125 -8.02 0.51 -12.04
CA VAL A 125 -8.90 0.17 -10.92
C VAL A 125 -8.61 1.05 -9.70
N SER A 126 -7.35 1.31 -9.38
CA SER A 126 -6.97 2.17 -8.25
C SER A 126 -7.38 3.64 -8.46
N LEU A 127 -7.32 4.16 -9.70
CA LEU A 127 -7.84 5.50 -10.02
C LEU A 127 -9.35 5.59 -9.84
N VAL A 128 -10.09 4.57 -10.28
CA VAL A 128 -11.54 4.49 -10.04
C VAL A 128 -11.84 4.41 -8.54
N GLY A 129 -11.10 3.57 -7.81
CA GLY A 129 -11.21 3.46 -6.35
C GLY A 129 -10.91 4.77 -5.63
N LEU A 130 -9.88 5.51 -6.07
CA LEU A 130 -9.54 6.82 -5.53
C LEU A 130 -10.65 7.85 -5.80
N GLY A 131 -11.23 7.84 -7.01
CA GLY A 131 -12.38 8.68 -7.35
C GLY A 131 -13.59 8.37 -6.46
N GLY A 132 -13.91 7.09 -6.28
CA GLY A 132 -14.98 6.64 -5.38
C GLY A 132 -14.75 7.02 -3.93
N LEU A 133 -13.50 6.92 -3.45
CA LEU A 133 -13.11 7.35 -2.11
C LEU A 133 -13.36 8.85 -1.90
N VAL A 134 -12.91 9.70 -2.84
CA VAL A 134 -13.12 11.15 -2.77
C VAL A 134 -14.61 11.47 -2.81
N ALA A 135 -15.38 10.83 -3.69
CA ALA A 135 -16.82 11.03 -3.77
C ALA A 135 -17.53 10.64 -2.47
N ALA A 136 -17.18 9.49 -1.88
CA ALA A 136 -17.74 9.04 -0.60
C ALA A 136 -17.39 9.99 0.55
N ALA A 137 -16.13 10.45 0.63
CA ALA A 137 -15.72 11.44 1.62
C ALA A 137 -16.53 12.74 1.49
N MET A 138 -16.68 13.26 0.26
CA MET A 138 -17.49 14.46 0.01
C MET A 138 -18.95 14.26 0.39
N ALA A 139 -19.53 13.10 0.08
CA ALA A 139 -20.91 12.79 0.47
C ALA A 139 -21.10 12.84 1.98
N VAL A 140 -20.16 12.31 2.77
CA VAL A 140 -20.22 12.38 4.25
C VAL A 140 -20.07 13.81 4.76
N LEU A 141 -19.17 14.61 4.17
CA LEU A 141 -18.95 15.99 4.62
C LEU A 141 -20.15 16.90 4.33
N LEU A 142 -20.87 16.63 3.24
CA LEU A 142 -22.04 17.38 2.79
C LEU A 142 -23.38 16.88 3.36
N ALA A 143 -23.42 15.70 3.96
CA ALA A 143 -24.59 15.16 4.68
C ALA A 143 -24.86 15.88 5.99
#